data_AF-A0A644W210-F1
#
_entry.id   AF-A0A644W210-F1
#
_cell.length_a   1.000
_cell.length_b   1.000
_cell.length_c   1.000
_cell.angle_alpha   90.00
_cell.angle_beta   90.00
_cell.angle_gamma   90.00
#
_symmetry.space_group_name_H-M   'P 1'
#
loop_
_entity.id
_entity.type
_entity.pdbx_description
1 polymer ?
#
loop_
_entity_poly.entity_id
_entity_poly.type
_entity_poly.pdbx_seq_one_letter_code
_entity_poly.pdbx_strand_id
1 'polypeptide(L)'
;MEKAIVNCPKVVTFGQIRSFKSKQIIEEGEPVWLDIEFEAFLEQYELKLLLDINKMRYPIDFIAVSFVGSDENIPDRVVTFEEIDDVQMKPSVDLPGRGQNNPGSMLSALIHGNIKPIMRVSFSANVPENYQEPRIASSTMGVKTIIFNFMGTK
;
A
#
# COMPACT_ATOMS: atom_id res chain seq x y z
N MET A 1 -0.08 23.93 23.64
CA MET A 1 0.20 22.95 22.55
C MET A 1 -1.14 22.49 22.02
N GLU A 2 -1.62 23.09 20.94
CA GLU A 2 -2.81 22.59 20.23
C GLU A 2 -2.44 21.24 19.62
N LYS A 3 -3.13 20.17 20.04
CA LYS A 3 -3.06 18.89 19.31
C LYS A 3 -3.73 19.15 17.97
N ALA A 4 -2.95 19.15 16.90
CA ALA A 4 -3.51 19.11 15.55
C ALA A 4 -4.46 17.91 15.50
N ILE A 5 -5.75 18.19 15.35
CA ILE A 5 -6.76 17.15 15.13
C ILE A 5 -6.50 16.65 13.71
N VAL A 6 -5.76 15.56 13.59
CA VAL A 6 -5.58 14.87 12.32
C VAL A 6 -6.89 14.12 12.05
N ASN A 7 -7.76 14.69 11.23
CA ASN A 7 -8.93 13.97 10.73
C ASN A 7 -8.44 12.79 9.89
N CYS A 8 -8.49 11.58 10.44
CA CYS A 8 -8.19 10.38 9.69
C CYS A 8 -9.31 10.14 8.68
N PRO A 9 -9.01 10.04 7.38
CA PRO A 9 -9.99 9.58 6.42
C PRO A 9 -10.38 8.15 6.76
N LYS A 10 -11.66 7.82 6.61
CA LYS A 10 -12.13 6.44 6.76
C LYS A 10 -11.53 5.52 5.70
N VAL A 11 -11.30 6.04 4.50
CA VAL A 11 -10.82 5.26 3.35
C VAL A 11 -9.67 5.98 2.66
N VAL A 12 -8.60 5.27 2.35
CA VAL A 12 -7.52 5.73 1.47
C VAL A 12 -7.34 4.76 0.32
N THR A 13 -7.19 5.29 -0.90
CA THR A 13 -7.12 4.49 -2.13
C THR A 13 -5.82 4.74 -2.87
N PHE A 14 -5.14 3.68 -3.29
CA PHE A 14 -3.94 3.70 -4.12
C PHE A 14 -4.28 3.19 -5.52
N GLY A 15 -4.21 4.05 -6.53
CA GLY A 15 -4.57 3.72 -7.93
C GLY A 15 -3.38 3.60 -8.90
N GLN A 16 -2.17 3.99 -8.48
CA GLN A 16 -0.96 3.92 -9.31
C GLN A 16 0.04 2.91 -8.72
N ILE A 17 -0.31 1.62 -8.75
CA ILE A 17 0.51 0.55 -8.17
C ILE A 17 1.70 0.27 -9.08
N ARG A 18 2.90 0.49 -8.56
CA ARG A 18 4.17 0.20 -9.24
C ARG A 18 4.56 -1.26 -9.07
N SER A 19 4.41 -1.80 -7.87
CA SER A 19 4.65 -3.22 -7.62
C SER A 19 3.79 -3.78 -6.52
N PHE A 20 3.53 -5.09 -6.58
CA PHE A 20 2.82 -5.85 -5.56
C PHE A 20 3.47 -7.23 -5.45
N LYS A 21 3.67 -7.70 -4.23
CA LYS A 21 4.22 -9.00 -3.89
C LYS A 21 3.41 -9.55 -2.72
N SER A 22 3.16 -10.84 -2.77
CA SER A 22 2.57 -11.60 -1.68
C SER A 22 3.37 -12.88 -1.49
N LYS A 23 3.56 -13.29 -0.23
CA LYS A 23 4.25 -14.51 0.14
C LYS A 23 3.47 -15.22 1.25
N GLN A 24 3.15 -16.49 1.05
CA GLN A 24 2.60 -17.32 2.11
C GLN A 24 3.62 -17.59 3.22
N ILE A 25 3.14 -17.46 4.45
CA ILE A 25 3.76 -18.00 5.65
C ILE A 25 3.01 -19.28 5.97
N ILE A 26 3.75 -20.39 6.01
CA ILE A 26 3.21 -21.73 6.24
C ILE A 26 3.53 -22.13 7.67
N GLU A 27 2.52 -22.49 8.45
CA GLU A 27 2.66 -23.10 9.77
C GLU A 27 2.04 -24.50 9.73
N GLU A 28 2.75 -25.50 10.23
CA GLU A 28 2.29 -26.91 10.28
C GLU A 28 1.88 -27.51 8.91
N GLY A 29 2.35 -26.93 7.80
CA GLY A 29 1.97 -27.33 6.42
C GLY A 29 0.75 -26.59 5.87
N GLU A 30 0.07 -25.84 6.75
CA GLU A 30 -1.00 -24.85 6.57
C GLU A 30 -0.56 -23.47 6.04
N PRO A 31 -1.00 -22.88 4.92
CA PRO A 31 -0.78 -21.45 4.73
C PRO A 31 -1.70 -20.68 5.70
N VAL A 32 -1.11 -20.02 6.70
CA VAL A 32 -1.86 -19.31 7.76
C VAL A 32 -1.89 -17.81 7.50
N TRP A 33 -0.78 -17.24 7.01
CA TRP A 33 -0.64 -15.80 6.78
C TRP A 33 -0.06 -15.46 5.41
N LEU A 34 -0.29 -14.22 4.98
CA LEU A 34 0.30 -13.60 3.80
C LEU A 34 1.10 -12.38 4.20
N ASP A 35 2.40 -12.40 3.90
CA ASP A 35 3.23 -11.21 3.87
C ASP A 35 3.03 -10.49 2.55
N ILE A 36 2.50 -9.27 2.62
CA ILE A 36 2.21 -8.45 1.45
C ILE A 36 3.12 -7.22 1.44
N GLU A 37 3.67 -6.92 0.27
CA GLU A 37 4.44 -5.72 0.02
C GLU A 37 4.01 -5.08 -1.29
N PHE A 38 3.75 -3.77 -1.29
CA PHE A 38 3.48 -3.04 -2.51
C PHE A 38 4.16 -1.68 -2.53
N GLU A 39 4.40 -1.18 -3.75
CA GLU A 39 4.84 0.19 -4.01
C GLU A 39 3.76 0.89 -4.83
N ALA A 40 3.37 2.10 -4.41
CA ALA A 40 2.43 2.93 -5.14
C ALA A 40 3.00 4.33 -5.34
N PHE A 41 2.80 4.90 -6.54
CA PHE A 41 3.02 6.33 -6.75
C PHE A 41 1.93 7.12 -6.04
N LEU A 42 2.32 8.27 -5.52
CA LEU A 42 1.44 9.18 -4.80
C LEU A 42 1.55 10.60 -5.36
N GLU A 43 0.48 11.36 -5.17
CA GLU A 43 0.54 12.81 -5.19
C GLU A 43 1.11 13.34 -3.87
N GLN A 44 1.66 14.56 -3.87
CA GLN A 44 2.29 15.13 -2.67
C GLN A 44 1.35 15.22 -1.46
N TYR A 45 0.07 15.53 -1.70
CA TYR A 45 -0.91 15.65 -0.62
C TYR A 45 -1.27 14.28 -0.03
N GLU A 46 -1.33 13.22 -0.84
CA GLU A 46 -1.58 11.84 -0.41
C GLU A 46 -0.43 11.31 0.44
N LEU A 47 0.81 11.62 0.04
CA LEU A 47 2.00 11.31 0.82
C LEU A 47 1.91 11.93 2.23
N LYS A 48 1.59 13.22 2.32
CA LYS A 48 1.47 13.90 3.62
C LYS A 48 0.41 13.25 4.50
N LEU A 49 -0.77 12.99 3.94
CA LEU A 49 -1.88 12.34 4.63
C LEU A 49 -1.50 10.97 5.19
N LEU A 50 -0.89 10.12 4.37
CA LEU A 50 -0.45 8.78 4.78
C LEU A 50 0.66 8.81 5.82
N LEU A 51 1.59 9.77 5.74
CA LEU A 51 2.63 9.94 6.75
C LEU A 51 2.05 10.34 8.11
N ASP A 52 1.01 11.18 8.11
CA ASP A 52 0.32 11.56 9.34
C ASP A 52 -0.49 10.38 9.91
N ILE A 53 -1.14 9.58 9.06
CA ILE A 53 -1.83 8.35 9.47
C ILE A 53 -0.85 7.33 10.08
N ASN A 54 0.28 7.10 9.42
CA ASN A 54 1.30 6.15 9.86
C ASN A 54 1.90 6.52 11.22
N LYS A 55 2.14 7.82 11.47
CA LYS A 55 2.61 8.30 12.79
C LYS A 55 1.60 8.03 13.90
N MET A 56 0.31 8.17 13.59
CA MET A 56 -0.77 8.00 14.55
C MET A 56 -1.14 6.53 14.78
N ARG A 57 -0.63 5.61 13.95
CA ARG A 57 -0.92 4.16 14.00
C ARG A 57 -2.42 3.88 14.02
N TYR A 58 -3.17 4.51 13.11
CA TYR A 58 -4.61 4.27 13.02
C TYR A 58 -4.89 2.81 12.72
N PRO A 59 -5.80 2.17 13.48
CA PRO A 59 -6.18 0.79 13.23
C PRO A 59 -6.86 0.64 11.87
N ILE A 60 -6.44 -0.37 11.13
CA ILE A 60 -7.02 -0.73 9.83
C ILE A 60 -8.06 -1.82 10.08
N ASP A 61 -9.24 -1.62 9.51
CA ASP A 61 -10.35 -2.57 9.56
C ASP A 61 -10.11 -3.69 8.53
N PHE A 62 -9.89 -3.31 7.28
CA PHE A 62 -9.52 -4.24 6.21
C PHE A 62 -8.72 -3.53 5.11
N ILE A 63 -8.01 -4.33 4.31
CA ILE A 63 -7.35 -3.89 3.07
C ILE A 63 -7.96 -4.65 1.91
N ALA A 64 -8.51 -3.95 0.92
CA ALA A 64 -9.03 -4.56 -0.30
C ALA A 64 -8.08 -4.35 -1.48
N VAL A 65 -7.79 -5.41 -2.21
CA VAL A 65 -6.94 -5.39 -3.41
C VAL A 65 -7.77 -5.81 -4.61
N SER A 66 -7.85 -4.91 -5.60
CA SER A 66 -8.52 -5.17 -6.87
C SER A 66 -7.50 -5.65 -7.89
N PHE A 67 -7.72 -6.85 -8.41
CA PHE A 67 -6.94 -7.44 -9.49
C PHE A 67 -7.65 -7.26 -10.82
N VAL A 68 -6.91 -6.82 -11.84
CA VAL A 68 -7.41 -6.63 -13.21
C VAL A 68 -7.89 -7.98 -13.76
N GLY A 69 -9.07 -7.99 -14.36
CA GLY A 69 -9.55 -9.13 -15.14
C GLY A 69 -8.56 -9.51 -16.25
N SER A 70 -8.54 -10.77 -16.68
CA SER A 70 -7.60 -11.19 -17.74
C SER A 70 -7.89 -10.54 -19.11
N ASP A 71 -9.07 -9.96 -19.29
CA ASP A 71 -9.48 -9.16 -20.45
C ASP A 71 -10.63 -8.21 -20.08
N GLU A 72 -11.05 -7.37 -21.04
CA GLU A 72 -12.10 -6.34 -20.87
C GLU A 72 -13.49 -6.90 -20.51
N ASN A 73 -13.73 -8.20 -20.71
CA ASN A 73 -15.02 -8.85 -20.46
C ASN A 73 -15.06 -9.60 -19.12
N ILE A 74 -13.93 -9.71 -18.43
CA ILE A 74 -13.83 -10.37 -17.13
C ILE A 74 -13.78 -9.29 -16.04
N PRO A 75 -14.72 -9.32 -15.07
CA PRO A 75 -14.73 -8.31 -14.01
C PRO A 75 -13.48 -8.42 -13.15
N ASP A 76 -13.06 -7.26 -12.62
CA ASP A 76 -11.97 -7.20 -11.65
C ASP A 76 -12.29 -8.08 -10.44
N ARG A 77 -11.30 -8.86 -9.99
CA ARG A 77 -11.42 -9.68 -8.78
C ARG A 77 -10.98 -8.87 -7.58
N VAL A 78 -11.82 -8.77 -6.56
CA VAL A 78 -11.46 -8.12 -5.30
C VAL A 78 -11.14 -9.18 -4.25
N VAL A 79 -9.97 -9.05 -3.62
CA VAL A 79 -9.59 -9.82 -2.43
C VAL A 79 -9.55 -8.87 -1.26
N THR A 80 -10.21 -9.24 -0.16
CA THR A 80 -10.20 -8.47 1.08
C THR A 80 -9.35 -9.21 2.09
N PHE A 81 -8.40 -8.48 2.68
CA PHE A 81 -7.55 -8.92 3.77
C PHE A 81 -8.09 -8.32 5.06
N GLU A 82 -8.34 -9.19 6.03
CA GLU A 82 -8.77 -8.86 7.39
C GLU A 82 -7.68 -9.32 8.37
N GLU A 83 -7.81 -8.95 9.65
CA GLU A 83 -6.81 -9.26 10.68
C GLU A 83 -5.41 -8.77 10.27
N ILE A 84 -5.30 -7.46 10.04
CA ILE A 84 -4.10 -6.82 9.51
C ILE A 84 -3.09 -6.55 10.62
N ASP A 85 -1.88 -7.09 10.47
CA ASP A 85 -0.74 -6.91 11.38
C ASP A 85 0.49 -6.29 10.69
N ASP A 86 1.39 -5.75 11.52
CA ASP A 86 2.72 -5.26 11.14
C ASP A 86 2.75 -4.28 9.95
N VAL A 87 1.74 -3.40 9.86
CA VAL A 87 1.66 -2.39 8.81
C VAL A 87 2.80 -1.40 8.94
N GLN A 88 3.67 -1.37 7.93
CA GLN A 88 4.75 -0.41 7.80
C GLN A 88 4.58 0.38 6.51
N MET A 89 4.47 1.70 6.63
CA MET A 89 4.49 2.62 5.48
C MET A 89 5.81 3.38 5.47
N LYS A 90 6.58 3.25 4.39
CA LYS A 90 7.87 3.92 4.22
C LYS A 90 7.84 4.76 2.94
N PRO A 91 7.96 6.09 3.05
CA PRO A 91 8.05 6.94 1.88
C PRO A 91 9.40 6.72 1.19
N SER A 92 9.38 6.75 -0.14
CA SER A 92 10.56 6.77 -0.98
C SER A 92 10.34 7.71 -2.16
N VAL A 93 11.40 7.98 -2.92
CA VAL A 93 11.32 8.75 -4.16
C VAL A 93 12.04 7.99 -5.25
N ASP A 94 11.46 7.98 -6.44
CA ASP A 94 12.14 7.47 -7.63
C ASP A 94 13.02 8.60 -8.18
N LEU A 95 14.30 8.62 -7.80
CA LEU A 95 15.26 9.57 -8.36
C LEU A 95 15.68 9.07 -9.75
N PRO A 96 15.42 9.80 -10.86
CA PRO A 96 16.04 9.48 -12.14
C PRO A 96 17.54 9.79 -12.05
N GLY A 97 18.36 8.76 -11.82
CA GLY A 97 19.82 8.85 -11.82
C GLY A 97 20.46 8.25 -10.58
N ARG A 98 21.49 7.42 -10.79
CA ARG A 98 22.29 6.80 -9.72
C ARG A 98 22.91 7.87 -8.80
N GLY A 99 22.58 7.82 -7.51
CA GLY A 99 23.59 8.08 -6.47
C GLY A 99 23.59 9.43 -5.75
N GLN A 100 22.46 10.13 -5.56
CA GLN A 100 22.45 11.27 -4.63
C GLN A 100 21.28 11.21 -3.63
N ASN A 101 21.50 10.47 -2.55
CA ASN A 101 20.68 10.52 -1.32
C ASN A 101 20.98 11.81 -0.54
N ASN A 102 20.72 12.98 -1.14
CA ASN A 102 20.81 14.26 -0.44
C ASN A 102 19.39 14.74 -0.07
N PRO A 103 19.04 14.84 1.23
CA PRO A 103 17.70 15.24 1.67
C PRO A 103 17.27 16.62 1.15
N GLY A 104 18.21 17.54 0.96
CA GLY A 104 17.95 18.89 0.42
C GLY A 104 17.63 18.92 -1.08
N SER A 105 18.24 18.05 -1.90
CA SER A 105 17.92 17.94 -3.32
C SER A 105 16.60 17.21 -3.55
N MET A 106 16.26 16.26 -2.67
CA MET A 106 14.99 15.53 -2.67
C MET A 106 13.80 16.47 -2.44
N LEU A 107 13.88 17.37 -1.45
CA LEU A 107 12.82 18.34 -1.17
C LEU A 107 12.64 19.33 -2.33
N SER A 108 13.75 19.84 -2.89
CA SER A 108 13.70 20.72 -4.05
C SER A 108 13.10 20.02 -5.28
N ALA A 109 13.51 18.79 -5.59
CA ALA A 109 13.03 18.08 -6.77
C ALA A 109 11.59 17.58 -6.63
N LEU A 110 11.13 17.31 -5.40
CA LEU A 110 9.71 17.13 -5.09
C LEU A 110 8.93 18.41 -5.39
N ILE A 111 9.37 19.57 -4.88
CA ILE A 111 8.69 20.87 -5.07
C ILE A 111 8.61 21.28 -6.55
N HIS A 112 9.64 20.99 -7.35
CA HIS A 112 9.67 21.32 -8.79
C HIS A 112 9.00 20.26 -9.69
N GLY A 113 8.37 19.22 -9.13
CA GLY A 113 7.59 18.23 -9.88
C GLY A 113 8.40 17.23 -10.72
N ASN A 114 9.73 17.20 -10.55
CA ASN A 114 10.60 16.33 -11.34
C ASN A 114 10.72 14.90 -10.79
N ILE A 115 10.12 14.63 -9.63
CA ILE A 115 10.25 13.37 -8.91
C ILE A 115 8.89 12.96 -8.36
N LYS A 116 8.44 11.76 -8.73
CA LYS A 116 7.20 11.18 -8.19
C LYS A 116 7.48 10.52 -6.84
N PRO A 117 6.78 10.92 -5.76
CA PRO A 117 6.88 10.21 -4.50
C PRO A 117 6.27 8.81 -4.63
N ILE A 118 6.89 7.87 -3.92
CA ILE A 118 6.44 6.49 -3.81
C ILE A 118 6.20 6.20 -2.33
N MET A 119 5.18 5.40 -2.05
CA MET A 119 5.02 4.76 -0.75
C MET A 119 5.25 3.27 -0.90
N ARG A 120 6.17 2.72 -0.12
CA ARG A 120 6.30 1.28 0.08
C ARG A 120 5.51 0.91 1.32
N VAL A 121 4.56 0.01 1.17
CA VAL A 121 3.75 -0.51 2.27
C VAL A 121 3.98 -2.00 2.39
N SER A 122 4.19 -2.47 3.61
CA SER A 122 4.21 -3.89 3.94
C SER A 122 3.27 -4.18 5.10
N PHE A 123 2.61 -5.33 5.07
CA PHE A 123 1.74 -5.81 6.15
C PHE A 123 1.59 -7.32 6.07
N SER A 124 1.14 -7.93 7.16
CA SER A 124 0.77 -9.34 7.21
C SER A 124 -0.72 -9.46 7.46
N ALA A 125 -1.37 -10.46 6.87
CA ALA A 125 -2.80 -10.71 7.04
C ALA A 125 -3.12 -12.20 6.92
N ASN A 126 -4.24 -12.64 7.49
CA ASN A 126 -4.72 -14.01 7.27
C ASN A 126 -4.93 -14.29 5.77
N VAL A 127 -4.77 -15.54 5.37
CA VAL A 127 -5.07 -15.99 4.01
C VAL A 127 -6.59 -15.95 3.78
N PRO A 128 -7.12 -15.08 2.90
CA PRO A 128 -8.55 -15.05 2.63
C PRO A 128 -9.02 -16.34 1.93
N GLU A 129 -10.24 -16.82 2.22
CA GLU A 129 -10.79 -18.02 1.55
C GLU A 129 -10.83 -17.88 0.02
N ASN A 130 -11.08 -16.65 -0.44
CA ASN A 130 -11.11 -16.31 -1.85
C ASN A 130 -9.72 -15.92 -2.39
N TYR A 131 -8.63 -16.26 -1.72
CA TYR A 131 -7.26 -16.07 -2.21
C TYR A 131 -6.74 -17.38 -2.83
N GLN A 132 -6.47 -17.36 -4.13
CA GLN A 132 -5.92 -18.52 -4.86
C GLN A 132 -4.50 -18.20 -5.35
N GLU A 133 -3.48 -18.88 -4.83
CA GLU A 133 -2.10 -18.84 -5.32
C GLU A 133 -1.92 -19.57 -6.67
N PRO A 134 -0.82 -19.40 -7.46
CA PRO A 134 0.39 -18.57 -7.29
C PRO A 134 0.55 -17.47 -8.39
N ARG A 135 -0.52 -17.09 -9.09
CA ARG A 135 -0.44 -16.11 -10.21
C ARG A 135 -0.17 -14.67 -9.76
N ILE A 136 -0.28 -14.37 -8.46
CA ILE A 136 -0.01 -13.04 -7.89
C ILE A 136 1.48 -12.92 -7.47
N ALA A 137 2.23 -14.02 -7.45
CA ALA A 137 3.63 -14.03 -7.11
C ALA A 137 4.44 -13.27 -8.18
N SER A 138 4.94 -12.09 -7.81
CA SER A 138 5.99 -11.30 -8.47
C SER A 138 5.69 -10.58 -9.78
N SER A 139 4.45 -10.54 -10.27
CA SER A 139 4.09 -9.78 -11.47
C SER A 139 3.19 -8.59 -11.13
N THR A 140 3.74 -7.38 -11.31
CA THR A 140 3.07 -6.09 -11.11
C THR A 140 1.89 -5.85 -12.06
N MET A 141 1.66 -6.75 -13.02
CA MET A 141 0.64 -6.59 -14.07
C MET A 141 -0.81 -6.86 -13.62
N GLY A 142 -1.00 -7.38 -12.41
CA GLY A 142 -2.32 -7.83 -11.96
C GLY A 142 -3.08 -6.86 -11.07
N VAL A 143 -2.46 -5.88 -10.42
CA VAL A 143 -3.14 -5.05 -9.40
C VAL A 143 -3.54 -3.69 -9.95
N LYS A 144 -4.84 -3.39 -9.88
CA LYS A 144 -5.43 -2.13 -10.33
C LYS A 144 -5.46 -1.08 -9.22
N THR A 145 -5.95 -1.48 -8.05
CA THR A 145 -6.24 -0.57 -6.94
C THR A 145 -6.06 -1.28 -5.61
N ILE A 146 -5.56 -0.57 -4.61
CA ILE A 146 -5.52 -1.02 -3.21
C ILE A 146 -6.27 -0.01 -2.34
N ILE A 147 -7.13 -0.48 -1.44
CA ILE A 147 -7.98 0.35 -0.58
C ILE A 147 -7.69 0.00 0.87
N PHE A 148 -7.37 0.99 1.67
CA PHE A 148 -7.20 0.91 3.11
C PHE A 148 -8.47 1.47 3.75
N ASN A 149 -9.22 0.63 4.45
CA ASN A 149 -10.33 1.07 5.28
C ASN A 149 -9.86 1.14 6.73
N PHE A 150 -9.81 2.35 7.29
CA PHE A 150 -9.45 2.57 8.68
C PHE A 150 -10.70 2.45 9.56
N MET A 151 -10.53 1.89 10.76
CA MET A 151 -11.63 1.91 11.73
C MET A 151 -11.94 3.37 12.05
N GLY A 152 -13.18 3.79 11.81
CA GLY A 152 -13.60 5.15 12.08
C GLY A 152 -13.40 5.47 13.57
N THR A 153 -12.72 6.57 13.86
CA THR A 153 -12.73 7.14 15.21
C THR A 153 -14.14 7.62 15.51
N LYS A 154 -14.81 7.00 16.50
CA LYS A 154 -16.03 7.56 17.09
C LYS A 154 -15.73 8.90 17.76
#